data_AF-A0A6I5NUH2-F1
#
_entry.id   AF-A0A6I5NUH2-F1
#
_cell.length_a   1.000
_cell.length_b   1.000
_cell.length_c   1.000
_cell.angle_alpha   90.00
_cell.angle_beta   90.00
_cell.angle_gamma   90.00
#
_symmetry.space_group_name_H-M   'P 1'
#
loop_
_entity.id
_entity.type
_entity.pdbx_description
1 polymer ?
#
loop_
_entity_poly.entity_id
_entity_poly.type
_entity_poly.pdbx_seq_one_letter_code
_entity_poly.pdbx_strand_id
1 'polypeptide(L)'
;MVSIQPSPTTTAANLSLAGNEPLLLDRPDQIWQIRSGAVGIFAVAWQQGEPTGARHYLFSATAGSLLMGAAPSRYGLIAIAFEPTVLAQPDCFSAPQSSVQSNGGPGSLPQQIAAWTNRFGQIAGFPQPAAPLSELSSQYLSLNSGDCYGPSDGPCWVKLTSGEALWLGDRELPLTTAALFPLGTSTWLQAQTPVELQRYSSEAVTAAEPLLRGSALFHTYCLKVIEQIVAAQTQTQFHQFEQRQQLNQQSAQTALQCLASLLKPEDDRYLSAASPLLIAAGAVGHALGVTISPPSQAENLQQVKEPLEAVARASQLRLRQILLRGQWWRQDSGPMVAYTRADHLPVALLPIKNSRYELLDPTTLQRTPVDEAVASRLEPMAFIFYRPLPNSELKAWTLLQFAFYGRQRDIGMILLTGVVTSLLGMAIPQATAVLIDDAIPYGSTGILLQIGLALLAVAFGRACFQFAQAVAAMRIETGSDATLQAAVWDRLLKLHTAFFRDYSTGDLQSRVSSITAIRRGRPGRRAGAGRVVGEAV
;
A
#
# COMPACT_ATOMS: atom_id res chain seq x y z
N MET A 1 14.35 -11.66 -23.61
CA MET A 1 15.55 -12.45 -23.99
C MET A 1 16.73 -11.87 -23.24
N VAL A 2 17.01 -12.40 -22.06
CA VAL A 2 18.25 -12.13 -21.32
C VAL A 2 19.20 -13.25 -21.70
N SER A 3 20.41 -12.90 -22.13
CA SER A 3 21.42 -13.83 -22.60
C SER A 3 21.89 -14.71 -21.42
N ILE A 4 21.48 -15.97 -21.41
CA ILE A 4 21.93 -16.98 -20.44
C ILE A 4 23.27 -17.50 -20.97
N GLN A 5 24.36 -17.22 -20.26
CA GLN A 5 25.65 -17.83 -20.60
C GLN A 5 25.70 -19.27 -20.08
N PRO A 6 26.19 -20.23 -20.87
CA PRO A 6 26.46 -21.58 -20.39
C PRO A 6 27.62 -21.54 -19.39
N SER A 7 27.55 -22.43 -18.39
CA SER A 7 28.54 -22.60 -17.33
C SER A 7 29.99 -22.52 -17.86
N PRO A 8 30.84 -21.61 -17.34
CA PRO A 8 32.22 -21.53 -17.80
C PRO A 8 33.00 -22.78 -17.38
N THR A 9 33.63 -23.40 -18.37
CA THR A 9 34.57 -24.49 -18.21
C THR A 9 35.75 -24.05 -17.34
N THR A 10 35.95 -24.78 -16.24
CA THR A 10 37.17 -25.01 -15.45
C THR A 10 38.35 -24.04 -15.65
N THR A 11 38.67 -23.29 -14.57
CA THR A 11 39.95 -22.62 -14.19
C THR A 11 39.76 -21.14 -13.82
N ALA A 12 38.86 -20.84 -12.88
CA ALA A 12 38.87 -19.56 -12.16
C ALA A 12 38.50 -19.81 -10.70
N ALA A 13 39.45 -19.69 -9.78
CA ALA A 13 39.26 -19.93 -8.35
C ALA A 13 38.23 -18.98 -7.71
N ASN A 14 37.91 -17.87 -8.38
CA ASN A 14 36.93 -16.89 -7.96
C ASN A 14 35.98 -16.56 -9.12
N LEU A 15 34.68 -16.48 -8.84
CA LEU A 15 33.61 -16.08 -9.74
C LEU A 15 33.04 -14.74 -9.25
N SER A 16 33.01 -13.73 -10.10
CA SER A 16 32.40 -12.44 -9.78
C SER A 16 31.05 -12.33 -10.47
N LEU A 17 30.00 -12.02 -9.70
CA LEU A 17 28.64 -11.78 -10.18
C LEU A 17 28.33 -10.28 -10.13
N ALA A 18 27.79 -9.74 -11.22
CA ALA A 18 27.22 -8.40 -11.23
C ALA A 18 25.88 -8.35 -10.48
N GLY A 19 25.42 -7.15 -10.11
CA GLY A 19 24.11 -6.98 -9.49
C GLY A 19 22.98 -7.50 -10.39
N ASN A 20 22.09 -8.32 -9.82
CA ASN A 20 20.98 -9.02 -10.47
C ASN A 20 21.39 -10.13 -11.47
N GLU A 21 22.67 -10.56 -11.47
CA GLU A 21 23.13 -11.68 -12.28
C GLU A 21 22.78 -13.02 -11.60
N PRO A 22 22.12 -13.96 -12.30
CA PRO A 22 21.79 -15.27 -11.76
C PRO A 22 22.94 -16.27 -11.92
N LEU A 23 23.22 -17.01 -10.86
CA LEU A 23 24.05 -18.21 -10.84
C LEU A 23 23.14 -19.44 -10.67
N LEU A 24 23.24 -20.38 -11.60
CA LEU A 24 22.55 -21.67 -11.49
C LEU A 24 23.27 -22.54 -10.45
N LEU A 25 22.49 -23.11 -9.53
CA LEU A 25 22.93 -24.03 -8.48
C LEU A 25 22.38 -25.43 -8.78
N ASP A 26 22.65 -25.93 -9.99
CA ASP A 26 22.03 -27.12 -10.60
C ASP A 26 22.83 -28.42 -10.42
N ARG A 27 24.07 -28.32 -9.95
CA ARG A 27 24.98 -29.46 -9.81
C ARG A 27 25.33 -29.73 -8.34
N PRO A 28 25.10 -30.94 -7.80
CA PRO A 28 25.33 -31.25 -6.39
C PRO A 28 26.81 -31.22 -5.96
N ASP A 29 27.74 -31.34 -6.90
CA ASP A 29 29.18 -31.20 -6.69
C ASP A 29 29.64 -29.73 -6.64
N GLN A 30 28.78 -28.79 -7.00
CA GLN A 30 29.11 -27.37 -7.06
C GLN A 30 28.95 -26.73 -5.68
N ILE A 31 30.06 -26.20 -5.16
CA ILE A 31 30.09 -25.50 -3.88
C ILE A 31 30.80 -24.16 -4.05
N TRP A 32 30.18 -23.11 -3.54
CA TRP A 32 30.74 -21.76 -3.53
C TRP A 32 30.71 -21.17 -2.13
N GLN A 33 31.73 -20.40 -1.80
CA GLN A 33 31.76 -19.57 -0.60
C GLN A 33 31.68 -18.10 -1.00
N ILE A 34 30.79 -17.35 -0.34
CA ILE A 34 30.66 -15.91 -0.57
C ILE A 34 31.82 -15.20 0.13
N ARG A 35 32.73 -14.57 -0.63
CA ARG A 35 33.85 -13.79 -0.08
C ARG A 35 33.41 -12.37 0.26
N SER A 36 32.61 -11.76 -0.59
CA SER A 36 32.03 -10.42 -0.40
C SER A 36 30.70 -10.31 -1.13
N GLY A 37 29.81 -9.47 -0.63
CA GLY A 37 28.48 -9.23 -1.21
C GLY A 37 27.35 -10.02 -0.55
N ALA A 38 26.18 -9.98 -1.17
CA ALA A 38 24.96 -10.66 -0.74
C ALA A 38 24.17 -11.24 -1.92
N VAL A 39 23.64 -12.44 -1.73
CA VAL A 39 22.92 -13.23 -2.72
C VAL A 39 21.57 -13.66 -2.17
N GLY A 40 20.52 -13.54 -2.96
CA GLY A 40 19.23 -14.17 -2.70
C GLY A 40 19.18 -15.57 -3.30
N ILE A 41 18.72 -16.56 -2.52
CA ILE A 41 18.46 -17.91 -3.00
C ILE A 41 16.98 -18.03 -3.33
N PHE A 42 16.70 -18.49 -4.55
CA PHE A 42 15.36 -18.64 -5.08
C PHE A 42 15.16 -20.08 -5.57
N ALA A 43 13.94 -20.59 -5.40
CA ALA A 43 13.47 -21.77 -6.10
C ALA A 43 12.70 -21.36 -7.36
N VAL A 44 12.98 -22.01 -8.47
CA VAL A 44 12.33 -21.76 -9.76
C VAL A 44 11.92 -23.09 -10.37
N ALA A 45 10.80 -23.12 -11.09
CA ALA A 45 10.43 -24.32 -11.82
C ALA A 45 11.51 -24.64 -12.86
N TRP A 46 11.78 -25.91 -13.09
CA TRP A 46 12.86 -26.37 -13.96
C TRP A 46 12.29 -27.20 -15.10
N GLN A 47 12.52 -26.78 -16.35
CA GLN A 47 12.02 -27.48 -17.54
C GLN A 47 13.09 -27.48 -18.64
N GLN A 48 13.29 -28.63 -19.29
CA GLN A 48 14.27 -28.79 -20.37
C GLN A 48 15.70 -28.33 -20.03
N GLY A 49 16.10 -28.42 -18.76
CA GLY A 49 17.44 -28.04 -18.31
C GLY A 49 17.59 -26.56 -17.95
N GLU A 50 16.54 -25.75 -18.05
CA GLU A 50 16.57 -24.31 -17.80
C GLU A 50 15.53 -23.91 -16.72
N PRO A 51 15.79 -22.85 -15.92
CA PRO A 51 14.81 -22.30 -14.99
C PRO A 51 13.71 -21.53 -15.73
N THR A 52 12.45 -21.90 -15.52
CA THR A 52 11.28 -21.29 -16.15
C THR A 52 10.25 -20.80 -15.13
N GLY A 53 9.58 -19.69 -15.43
CA GLY A 53 8.48 -19.17 -14.62
C GLY A 53 8.90 -18.27 -13.45
N ALA A 54 8.04 -18.24 -12.42
CA ALA A 54 8.17 -17.33 -11.28
C ALA A 54 9.26 -17.80 -10.29
N ARG A 55 10.00 -16.82 -9.75
CA ARG A 55 11.05 -17.04 -8.75
C ARG A 55 10.46 -16.97 -7.35
N HIS A 56 10.59 -18.04 -6.59
CA HIS A 56 10.13 -18.13 -5.20
C HIS A 56 11.32 -17.86 -4.29
N TYR A 57 11.33 -16.72 -3.60
CA TYR A 57 12.39 -16.37 -2.67
C TYR A 57 12.40 -17.33 -1.48
N LEU A 58 13.57 -17.88 -1.14
CA LEU A 58 13.75 -18.76 0.01
C LEU A 58 14.38 -17.99 1.18
N PHE A 59 15.61 -17.52 0.98
CA PHE A 59 16.39 -16.77 1.99
C PHE A 59 17.58 -16.07 1.33
N SER A 60 18.24 -15.18 2.06
CA SER A 60 19.46 -14.49 1.63
C SER A 60 20.71 -15.06 2.28
N ALA A 61 21.84 -14.95 1.59
CA ALA A 61 23.15 -15.36 2.04
C ALA A 61 24.17 -14.24 1.83
N THR A 62 24.97 -13.96 2.85
CA THR A 62 25.97 -12.90 2.89
C THR A 62 27.38 -13.48 2.92
N ALA A 63 28.39 -12.61 2.80
CA ALA A 63 29.80 -12.95 2.98
C ALA A 63 30.04 -13.91 4.17
N GLY A 64 30.87 -14.94 3.94
CA GLY A 64 31.14 -16.04 4.86
C GLY A 64 30.18 -17.23 4.74
N SER A 65 29.06 -17.09 4.02
CA SER A 65 28.11 -18.20 3.82
C SER A 65 28.54 -19.14 2.70
N LEU A 66 28.17 -20.41 2.84
CA LEU A 66 28.32 -21.45 1.81
C LEU A 66 27.07 -21.51 0.93
N LEU A 67 27.24 -21.71 -0.36
CA LEU A 67 26.21 -22.02 -1.34
C LEU A 67 26.51 -23.40 -1.90
N MET A 68 25.50 -24.28 -1.92
CA MET A 68 25.62 -25.61 -2.49
C MET A 68 24.60 -25.79 -3.61
N GLY A 69 25.05 -26.40 -4.70
CA GLY A 69 24.20 -26.80 -5.80
C GLY A 69 23.35 -28.01 -5.45
N ALA A 70 22.23 -28.14 -6.15
CA ALA A 70 21.25 -29.21 -5.98
C ALA A 70 20.79 -29.67 -7.35
N ALA A 71 20.73 -30.99 -7.56
CA ALA A 71 20.19 -31.54 -8.80
C ALA A 71 18.70 -31.10 -8.95
N PRO A 72 18.35 -30.38 -10.02
CA PRO A 72 16.99 -29.91 -10.21
C PRO A 72 16.05 -31.08 -10.45
N SER A 73 14.82 -30.95 -9.94
CA SER A 73 13.72 -31.87 -10.22
C SER A 73 12.63 -31.14 -11.00
N ARG A 74 11.46 -30.93 -10.40
CA ARG A 74 10.47 -29.96 -10.88
C ARG A 74 10.83 -28.53 -10.53
N TYR A 75 11.60 -28.35 -9.46
CA TYR A 75 12.19 -27.09 -9.05
C TYR A 75 13.71 -27.23 -8.95
N GLY A 76 14.41 -26.12 -9.19
CA GLY A 76 15.85 -25.99 -8.98
C GLY A 76 16.18 -24.72 -8.21
N LEU A 77 17.40 -24.66 -7.68
CA LEU A 77 17.91 -23.51 -6.94
C LEU A 77 18.67 -22.57 -7.89
N ILE A 78 18.43 -21.27 -7.72
CA ILE A 78 19.25 -20.22 -8.32
C ILE A 78 19.69 -19.23 -7.26
N ALA A 79 20.89 -18.70 -7.43
CA ALA A 79 21.46 -17.63 -6.63
C ALA A 79 21.42 -16.33 -7.44
N ILE A 80 20.88 -15.25 -6.91
CA ILE A 80 20.87 -13.93 -7.58
C ILE A 80 21.60 -12.94 -6.70
N ALA A 81 22.66 -12.34 -7.22
CA ALA A 81 23.42 -11.32 -6.50
C ALA A 81 22.59 -10.03 -6.36
N PHE A 82 22.44 -9.50 -5.14
CA PHE A 82 21.76 -8.21 -4.92
C PHE A 82 22.68 -7.02 -5.19
N GLU A 83 23.97 -7.25 -5.02
CA GLU A 83 25.07 -6.30 -5.24
C GLU A 83 26.24 -7.06 -5.88
N PRO A 84 27.26 -6.37 -6.44
CA PRO A 84 28.45 -7.04 -6.96
C PRO A 84 29.05 -8.01 -5.92
N THR A 85 29.02 -9.30 -6.22
CA THR A 85 29.32 -10.38 -5.27
C THR A 85 30.47 -11.22 -5.79
N VAL A 86 31.43 -11.54 -4.94
CA VAL A 86 32.56 -12.43 -5.27
C VAL A 86 32.38 -13.76 -4.56
N LEU A 87 32.37 -14.84 -5.35
CA LEU A 87 32.29 -16.22 -4.92
C LEU A 87 33.65 -16.88 -5.13
N ALA A 88 34.01 -17.83 -4.27
CA ALA A 88 35.21 -18.65 -4.40
C ALA A 88 34.88 -20.13 -4.18
N GLN A 89 35.60 -21.03 -4.84
CA GLN A 89 35.51 -22.44 -4.45
C GLN A 89 36.26 -22.64 -3.12
N PRO A 90 35.69 -23.39 -2.16
CA PRO A 90 36.36 -23.62 -0.88
C PRO A 90 37.59 -24.53 -1.06
N ASP A 91 38.75 -24.11 -0.55
CA ASP A 91 40.06 -24.77 -0.72
C ASP A 91 40.16 -26.18 -0.09
N CYS A 92 39.18 -26.57 0.73
CA CYS A 92 39.18 -27.78 1.54
C CYS A 92 38.94 -29.10 0.78
N PHE A 93 38.61 -29.06 -0.51
CA PHE A 93 38.49 -30.26 -1.34
C PHE A 93 39.80 -30.69 -2.02
N SER A 94 40.87 -29.91 -1.87
CA SER A 94 42.11 -30.06 -2.65
C SER A 94 43.37 -30.41 -1.85
N ALA A 95 43.36 -30.34 -0.51
CA ALA A 95 44.57 -30.53 0.30
C ALA A 95 44.34 -31.47 1.52
N PRO A 96 45.27 -32.41 1.79
CA PRO A 96 45.26 -33.14 3.05
C PRO A 96 45.43 -32.17 4.22
N GLN A 97 44.58 -32.32 5.24
CA GLN A 97 44.51 -31.45 6.41
C GLN A 97 45.80 -31.49 7.23
N SER A 98 46.72 -30.56 6.97
CA SER A 98 47.82 -30.27 7.89
C SER A 98 48.23 -28.82 7.78
N SER A 99 47.33 -27.89 8.09
CA SER A 99 47.60 -26.58 8.72
C SER A 99 46.46 -25.60 8.43
N VAL A 100 45.51 -25.48 9.34
CA VAL A 100 44.75 -24.22 9.47
C VAL A 100 44.74 -23.85 10.94
N GLN A 101 45.78 -23.13 11.34
CA GLN A 101 45.74 -22.34 12.57
C GLN A 101 44.71 -21.23 12.41
N SER A 102 43.94 -21.05 13.47
CA SER A 102 42.96 -19.99 13.69
C SER A 102 43.48 -18.60 13.34
N ASN A 103 42.93 -18.00 12.30
CA ASN A 103 42.86 -16.55 12.14
C ASN A 103 41.51 -16.20 11.53
N GLY A 104 40.52 -15.90 12.38
CA GLY A 104 39.28 -15.18 12.05
C GLY A 104 38.47 -15.62 10.82
N GLY A 105 38.66 -16.85 10.33
CA GLY A 105 38.04 -17.37 9.12
C GLY A 105 36.64 -17.93 9.36
N PRO A 106 35.82 -18.07 8.30
CA PRO A 106 34.52 -18.74 8.38
C PRO A 106 34.70 -20.15 8.96
N GLY A 107 33.76 -20.58 9.81
CA GLY A 107 33.83 -21.84 10.60
C GLY A 107 34.12 -23.10 9.78
N SER A 108 34.32 -24.24 10.44
CA SER A 108 34.65 -25.50 9.74
C SER A 108 33.63 -25.84 8.64
N LEU A 109 34.04 -26.50 7.55
CA LEU A 109 33.13 -26.85 6.45
C LEU A 109 31.85 -27.57 6.92
N PRO A 110 31.91 -28.54 7.85
CA PRO A 110 30.70 -29.16 8.39
C PRO A 110 29.77 -28.18 9.12
N GLN A 111 30.33 -27.17 9.81
CA GLN A 111 29.55 -26.11 10.46
C GLN A 111 28.89 -25.19 9.42
N GLN A 112 29.56 -24.89 8.32
CA GLN A 112 29.00 -24.11 7.22
C GLN A 112 27.87 -24.87 6.49
N ILE A 113 28.03 -26.18 6.27
CA ILE A 113 26.97 -27.04 5.71
C ILE A 113 25.77 -27.10 6.66
N ALA A 114 26.03 -27.27 7.96
CA ALA A 114 24.99 -27.24 8.97
C ALA A 114 24.23 -25.90 9.01
N ALA A 115 24.94 -24.78 8.88
CA ALA A 115 24.33 -23.46 8.77
C ALA A 115 23.50 -23.29 7.49
N TRP A 116 23.96 -23.81 6.35
CA TRP A 116 23.22 -23.82 5.09
C TRP A 116 21.93 -24.63 5.19
N THR A 117 22.01 -25.86 5.69
CA THR A 117 20.84 -26.74 5.83
C THR A 117 19.79 -26.17 6.78
N ASN A 118 20.19 -25.57 7.90
CA ASN A 118 19.28 -24.95 8.86
C ASN A 118 18.45 -23.79 8.28
N ARG A 119 18.94 -23.08 7.24
CA ARG A 119 18.19 -21.97 6.62
C ARG A 119 16.93 -22.44 5.90
N PHE A 120 16.90 -23.68 5.41
CA PHE A 120 15.70 -24.21 4.74
C PHE A 120 14.52 -24.33 5.68
N GLY A 121 14.73 -24.71 6.95
CA GLY A 121 13.64 -24.75 7.92
C GLY A 121 13.11 -23.38 8.37
N GLN A 122 13.70 -22.28 7.89
CA GLN A 122 13.20 -20.91 8.12
C GLN A 122 12.33 -20.40 6.97
N ILE A 123 12.14 -21.20 5.91
CA ILE A 123 11.30 -20.84 4.76
C ILE A 123 9.84 -20.71 5.21
N ALA A 124 9.15 -19.68 4.72
CA ALA A 124 7.73 -19.49 5.02
C ALA A 124 6.88 -20.66 4.50
N GLY A 125 6.10 -21.27 5.38
CA GLY A 125 5.29 -22.45 5.06
C GLY A 125 6.02 -23.78 5.21
N PHE A 126 7.28 -23.78 5.69
CA PHE A 126 7.99 -25.02 6.00
C PHE A 126 7.24 -25.84 7.08
N PRO A 127 7.15 -27.18 6.94
CA PRO A 127 6.41 -28.02 7.88
C PRO A 127 6.83 -27.84 9.34
N GLN A 128 5.87 -27.91 10.26
CA GLN A 128 6.10 -27.90 11.71
C GLN A 128 5.77 -29.26 12.33
N PRO A 129 6.47 -29.69 13.39
CA PRO A 129 6.25 -30.99 14.00
C PRO A 129 4.86 -31.05 14.64
N ALA A 130 4.07 -32.08 14.28
CA ALA A 130 2.74 -32.31 14.83
C ALA A 130 2.77 -32.94 16.25
N ALA A 131 3.87 -33.59 16.61
CA ALA A 131 4.08 -34.25 17.88
C ALA A 131 5.32 -33.66 18.60
N PRO A 132 5.36 -33.68 19.94
CA PRO A 132 6.54 -33.24 20.69
C PRO A 132 7.77 -34.06 20.28
N LEU A 133 8.90 -33.37 20.12
CA LEU A 133 10.16 -33.98 19.73
C LEU A 133 10.84 -34.59 20.96
N SER A 134 11.39 -35.79 20.81
CA SER A 134 12.18 -36.43 21.85
C SER A 134 13.54 -35.77 21.99
N GLU A 135 13.83 -35.20 23.15
CA GLU A 135 15.11 -34.58 23.50
C GLU A 135 16.11 -35.65 23.95
N LEU A 136 16.64 -36.41 23.01
CA LEU A 136 17.65 -37.44 23.28
C LEU A 136 19.01 -36.99 22.73
N SER A 137 19.97 -36.73 23.61
CA SER A 137 21.31 -36.24 23.23
C SER A 137 22.37 -37.34 23.08
N SER A 138 21.97 -38.61 23.22
CA SER A 138 22.86 -39.77 23.13
C SER A 138 23.42 -39.98 21.71
N GLN A 139 24.63 -40.52 21.61
CA GLN A 139 25.24 -40.87 20.32
C GLN A 139 24.49 -42.00 19.61
N TYR A 140 23.95 -42.95 20.37
CA TYR A 140 23.12 -44.05 19.86
C TYR A 140 21.71 -43.86 20.39
N LEU A 141 20.74 -43.93 19.48
CA LEU A 141 19.35 -43.60 19.74
C LEU A 141 18.48 -44.75 19.21
N SER A 142 17.52 -45.17 20.02
CA SER A 142 16.51 -46.15 19.64
C SER A 142 15.14 -45.48 19.74
N LEU A 143 14.42 -45.46 18.62
CA LEU A 143 13.10 -44.85 18.49
C LEU A 143 12.07 -45.95 18.23
N ASN A 144 10.93 -45.89 18.92
CA ASN A 144 9.81 -46.77 18.62
C ASN A 144 9.04 -46.26 17.40
N SER A 145 8.23 -47.13 16.80
CA SER A 145 7.34 -46.72 15.70
C SER A 145 6.41 -45.59 16.16
N GLY A 146 6.43 -44.47 15.44
CA GLY A 146 5.68 -43.26 15.72
C GLY A 146 6.46 -42.17 16.47
N ASP A 147 7.61 -42.48 17.06
CA ASP A 147 8.40 -41.50 17.82
C ASP A 147 9.02 -40.45 16.88
N CYS A 148 8.97 -39.19 17.30
CA CYS A 148 9.59 -38.08 16.60
C CYS A 148 10.89 -37.65 17.31
N TYR A 149 11.96 -37.49 16.54
CA TYR A 149 13.26 -37.03 17.02
C TYR A 149 13.71 -35.80 16.25
N GLY A 150 14.10 -34.75 16.97
CA GLY A 150 14.72 -33.55 16.40
C GLY A 150 15.86 -33.07 17.30
N PRO A 151 16.93 -32.52 16.74
CA PRO A 151 18.11 -32.18 17.52
C PRO A 151 17.93 -30.85 18.26
N SER A 152 17.86 -30.90 19.59
CA SER A 152 17.77 -29.72 20.48
C SER A 152 19.10 -28.98 20.64
N ASP A 153 20.21 -29.72 20.70
CA ASP A 153 21.55 -29.19 21.01
C ASP A 153 22.32 -28.66 19.78
N GLY A 154 21.61 -28.32 18.71
CA GLY A 154 22.20 -27.85 17.45
C GLY A 154 22.20 -28.88 16.31
N PRO A 155 22.53 -28.46 15.08
CA PRO A 155 22.47 -29.32 13.91
C PRO A 155 23.42 -30.51 14.03
N CYS A 156 22.98 -31.68 13.56
CA CYS A 156 23.75 -32.91 13.64
C CYS A 156 23.60 -33.75 12.36
N TRP A 157 24.45 -34.76 12.21
CA TRP A 157 24.28 -35.77 11.18
C TRP A 157 23.77 -37.06 11.79
N VAL A 158 22.90 -37.74 11.07
CA VAL A 158 22.28 -39.00 11.52
C VAL A 158 22.50 -40.08 10.49
N LYS A 159 22.78 -41.31 10.97
CA LYS A 159 22.87 -42.50 10.14
C LYS A 159 22.02 -43.60 10.75
N LEU A 160 21.07 -44.14 9.98
CA LEU A 160 20.27 -45.26 10.42
C LEU A 160 21.09 -46.54 10.36
N THR A 161 21.05 -47.32 11.43
CA THR A 161 21.66 -48.65 11.54
C THR A 161 20.63 -49.73 11.19
N SER A 162 19.38 -49.54 11.63
CA SER A 162 18.25 -50.42 11.32
C SER A 162 16.94 -49.63 11.25
N GLY A 163 15.96 -50.15 10.51
CA GLY A 163 14.63 -49.54 10.35
C GLY A 163 14.52 -48.47 9.26
N GLU A 164 13.37 -47.81 9.23
CA GLU A 164 12.98 -46.77 8.28
C GLU A 164 12.37 -45.59 9.03
N ALA A 165 12.85 -44.38 8.72
CA ALA A 165 12.36 -43.13 9.29
C ALA A 165 11.95 -42.15 8.19
N LEU A 166 10.97 -41.31 8.47
CA LEU A 166 10.46 -40.29 7.56
C LEU A 166 10.99 -38.92 7.96
N TRP A 167 11.61 -38.20 7.04
CA TRP A 167 12.00 -36.81 7.30
C TRP A 167 10.77 -35.90 7.28
N LEU A 168 10.64 -35.02 8.27
CA LEU A 168 9.46 -34.17 8.51
C LEU A 168 8.14 -34.96 8.69
N GLY A 169 8.22 -36.28 8.97
CA GLY A 169 7.04 -37.14 9.02
C GLY A 169 6.35 -37.36 7.67
N ASP A 170 6.97 -36.96 6.55
CA ASP A 170 6.40 -37.13 5.21
C ASP A 170 6.78 -38.50 4.65
N ARG A 171 5.77 -39.29 4.27
CA ARG A 171 5.92 -40.61 3.65
C ARG A 171 6.67 -40.55 2.31
N GLU A 172 6.69 -39.38 1.69
CA GLU A 172 7.38 -39.14 0.45
C GLU A 172 8.87 -38.85 0.60
N LEU A 173 9.37 -38.76 1.85
CA LEU A 173 10.75 -38.43 2.21
C LEU A 173 11.38 -39.52 3.13
N PRO A 174 11.46 -40.81 2.70
CA PRO A 174 11.94 -41.91 3.53
C PRO A 174 13.47 -41.99 3.60
N LEU A 175 14.00 -42.10 4.81
CA LEU A 175 15.41 -42.34 5.10
C LEU A 175 15.67 -43.82 5.39
N THR A 176 16.67 -44.36 4.70
CA THR A 176 17.13 -45.76 4.81
C THR A 176 18.55 -45.83 5.36
N THR A 177 19.01 -47.04 5.69
CA THR A 177 20.27 -47.32 6.42
C THR A 177 21.57 -46.97 5.67
N ALA A 178 21.50 -46.58 4.40
CA ALA A 178 22.68 -46.44 3.55
C ALA A 178 23.39 -45.08 3.63
N ALA A 179 22.67 -44.00 4.00
CA ALA A 179 23.16 -42.63 3.85
C ALA A 179 23.27 -41.89 5.20
N LEU A 180 24.35 -41.12 5.34
CA LEU A 180 24.47 -40.11 6.37
C LEU A 180 23.62 -38.89 5.96
N PHE A 181 22.73 -38.42 6.82
CA PHE A 181 21.79 -37.35 6.50
C PHE A 181 21.96 -36.15 7.46
N PRO A 182 21.98 -34.90 6.96
CA PRO A 182 22.05 -33.72 7.81
C PRO A 182 20.68 -33.42 8.41
N LEU A 183 20.61 -33.31 9.73
CA LEU A 183 19.40 -32.95 10.46
C LEU A 183 19.59 -31.58 11.13
N GLY A 184 18.81 -30.61 10.66
CA GLY A 184 18.80 -29.26 11.20
C GLY A 184 17.90 -29.11 12.44
N THR A 185 18.10 -28.04 13.20
CA THR A 185 17.36 -27.77 14.45
C THR A 185 15.86 -27.52 14.23
N SER A 186 15.48 -27.16 13.02
CA SER A 186 14.10 -26.87 12.59
C SER A 186 13.45 -28.07 11.87
N THR A 187 14.10 -29.23 11.87
CA THR A 187 13.68 -30.42 11.13
C THR A 187 13.69 -31.65 12.04
N TRP A 188 12.87 -32.64 11.75
CA TRP A 188 12.76 -33.84 12.58
C TRP A 188 12.65 -35.12 11.74
N LEU A 189 12.87 -36.24 12.41
CA LEU A 189 12.62 -37.58 11.91
C LEU A 189 11.43 -38.18 12.65
N GLN A 190 10.61 -38.92 11.93
CA GLN A 190 9.56 -39.75 12.51
C GLN A 190 9.85 -41.22 12.20
N ALA A 191 9.99 -42.05 13.22
CA ALA A 191 10.23 -43.48 13.04
C ALA A 191 8.98 -44.17 12.48
N GLN A 192 9.08 -44.80 11.31
CA GLN A 192 7.97 -45.58 10.74
C GLN A 192 7.96 -47.01 11.28
N THR A 193 9.15 -47.60 11.39
CA THR A 193 9.43 -48.85 12.10
C THR A 193 10.32 -48.56 13.31
N PRO A 194 10.51 -49.49 14.26
CA PRO A 194 11.54 -49.33 15.28
C PRO A 194 12.90 -49.05 14.62
N VAL A 195 13.49 -47.89 14.93
CA VAL A 195 14.70 -47.39 14.27
C VAL A 195 15.82 -47.26 15.28
N GLU A 196 16.97 -47.84 14.95
CA GLU A 196 18.22 -47.54 15.64
C GLU A 196 19.06 -46.61 14.77
N LEU A 197 19.46 -45.48 15.33
CA LEU A 197 20.24 -44.47 14.62
C LEU A 197 21.44 -44.01 15.44
N GLN A 198 22.51 -43.66 14.73
CA GLN A 198 23.70 -43.06 15.29
C GLN A 198 23.75 -41.58 14.93
N ARG A 199 23.92 -40.73 15.95
CA ARG A 199 24.11 -39.29 15.85
C ARG A 199 25.61 -38.97 15.80
N TYR A 200 25.99 -38.11 14.87
CA TYR A 200 27.32 -37.53 14.76
C TYR A 200 27.20 -36.01 14.92
N SER A 201 28.09 -35.41 15.72
CA SER A 201 28.25 -33.96 15.72
C SER A 201 28.76 -33.51 14.35
N SER A 202 28.47 -32.27 13.96
CA SER A 202 28.94 -31.73 12.67
C SER A 202 30.46 -31.85 12.53
N GLU A 203 31.22 -31.64 13.61
CA GLU A 203 32.68 -31.70 13.61
C GLU A 203 33.25 -33.12 13.49
N ALA A 204 32.50 -34.15 13.89
CA ALA A 204 32.96 -35.54 13.86
C ALA A 204 33.01 -36.13 12.43
N VAL A 205 32.32 -35.51 11.48
CA VAL A 205 32.26 -35.97 10.09
C VAL A 205 33.30 -35.22 9.27
N THR A 206 34.46 -35.85 9.06
CA THR A 206 35.59 -35.23 8.34
C THR A 206 35.70 -35.68 6.88
N ALA A 207 35.06 -36.80 6.52
CA ALA A 207 35.10 -37.32 5.15
C ALA A 207 34.19 -36.51 4.21
N ALA A 208 34.75 -36.04 3.10
CA ALA A 208 34.06 -35.23 2.09
C ALA A 208 32.91 -35.98 1.39
N GLU A 209 33.14 -37.22 0.97
CA GLU A 209 32.20 -38.01 0.17
C GLU A 209 30.84 -38.25 0.87
N PRO A 210 30.79 -38.69 2.15
CA PRO A 210 29.51 -38.81 2.87
C PRO A 210 28.79 -37.49 3.10
N LEU A 211 29.52 -36.39 3.32
CA LEU A 211 28.94 -35.05 3.53
C LEU A 211 28.24 -34.55 2.26
N LEU A 212 28.91 -34.67 1.11
CA LEU A 212 28.35 -34.29 -0.19
C LEU A 212 27.12 -35.13 -0.54
N ARG A 213 27.21 -36.45 -0.39
CA ARG A 213 26.11 -37.36 -0.69
C ARG A 213 24.89 -37.10 0.19
N GLY A 214 25.11 -36.88 1.49
CA GLY A 214 24.04 -36.54 2.43
C GLY A 214 23.40 -35.18 2.15
N SER A 215 24.23 -34.18 1.79
CA SER A 215 23.74 -32.84 1.41
C SER A 215 22.91 -32.89 0.12
N ALA A 216 23.34 -33.66 -0.88
CA ALA A 216 22.61 -33.83 -2.12
C ALA A 216 21.22 -34.46 -1.88
N LEU A 217 21.15 -35.51 -1.05
CA LEU A 217 19.88 -36.12 -0.65
C LEU A 217 18.98 -35.14 0.09
N PHE A 218 19.55 -34.35 1.02
CA PHE A 218 18.83 -33.29 1.74
C PHE A 218 18.26 -32.25 0.78
N HIS A 219 19.01 -31.79 -0.23
CA HIS A 219 18.50 -30.84 -1.21
C HIS A 219 17.39 -31.43 -2.07
N THR A 220 17.50 -32.70 -2.48
CA THR A 220 16.41 -33.38 -3.20
C THR A 220 15.11 -33.36 -2.38
N TYR A 221 15.18 -33.64 -1.09
CA TYR A 221 14.02 -33.56 -0.21
C TYR A 221 13.53 -32.13 0.02
N CYS A 222 14.43 -31.17 0.21
CA CYS A 222 14.06 -29.75 0.34
C CYS A 222 13.34 -29.23 -0.90
N LEU A 223 13.80 -29.57 -2.11
CA LEU A 223 13.15 -29.16 -3.36
C LEU A 223 11.74 -29.72 -3.48
N LYS A 224 11.51 -30.94 -2.97
CA LYS A 224 10.19 -31.56 -2.93
C LYS A 224 9.25 -30.88 -1.92
N VAL A 225 9.76 -30.51 -0.75
CA VAL A 225 9.01 -29.70 0.23
C VAL A 225 8.66 -28.32 -0.35
N ILE A 226 9.60 -27.68 -1.06
CA ILE A 226 9.36 -26.40 -1.72
C ILE A 226 8.26 -26.53 -2.79
N GLU A 227 8.26 -27.61 -3.58
CA GLU A 227 7.18 -27.89 -4.53
C GLU A 227 5.81 -27.94 -3.83
N GLN A 228 5.71 -28.65 -2.70
CA GLN A 228 4.47 -28.73 -1.92
C GLN A 228 4.03 -27.36 -1.38
N ILE A 229 4.97 -26.55 -0.85
CA ILE A 229 4.68 -25.20 -0.35
C ILE A 229 4.15 -24.30 -1.48
N VAL A 230 4.82 -24.29 -2.63
CA VAL A 230 4.42 -23.47 -3.78
C VAL A 230 3.07 -23.91 -4.33
N ALA A 231 2.80 -25.22 -4.39
CA ALA A 231 1.49 -25.75 -4.78
C ALA A 231 0.38 -25.30 -3.82
N ALA A 232 0.60 -25.38 -2.51
CA ALA A 232 -0.37 -24.94 -1.50
C ALA A 232 -0.66 -23.42 -1.58
N GLN A 233 0.38 -22.60 -1.81
CA GLN A 233 0.23 -21.16 -1.99
C GLN A 233 -0.58 -20.84 -3.26
N THR A 234 -0.29 -21.52 -4.37
CA THR A 234 -1.00 -21.33 -5.64
C THR A 234 -2.48 -21.67 -5.50
N GLN A 235 -2.80 -22.78 -4.81
CA GLN A 235 -4.19 -23.18 -4.56
C GLN A 235 -4.94 -22.15 -3.70
N THR A 236 -4.27 -21.61 -2.68
CA THR A 236 -4.84 -20.57 -1.81
C THR A 236 -5.12 -19.29 -2.60
N GLN A 237 -4.19 -18.87 -3.46
CA GLN A 237 -4.37 -17.70 -4.33
C GLN A 237 -5.52 -17.91 -5.32
N PHE A 238 -5.64 -19.11 -5.90
CA PHE A 238 -6.73 -19.46 -6.81
C PHE A 238 -8.10 -19.38 -6.10
N HIS A 239 -8.23 -19.96 -4.91
CA HIS A 239 -9.46 -19.84 -4.12
C HIS A 239 -9.84 -18.39 -3.78
N GLN A 240 -8.85 -17.56 -3.43
CA GLN A 240 -9.09 -16.13 -3.18
C GLN A 240 -9.54 -15.39 -4.44
N PHE A 241 -8.98 -15.75 -5.60
CA PHE A 241 -9.39 -15.20 -6.89
C PHE A 241 -10.84 -15.58 -7.23
N GLU A 242 -11.22 -16.85 -7.09
CA GLU A 242 -12.59 -17.32 -7.32
C GLU A 242 -13.62 -16.61 -6.42
N GLN A 243 -13.32 -16.49 -5.12
CA GLN A 243 -14.18 -15.77 -4.18
C GLN A 243 -14.40 -14.31 -4.59
N ARG A 244 -13.33 -13.61 -5.04
CA ARG A 244 -13.44 -12.23 -5.55
C ARG A 244 -14.29 -12.16 -6.81
N GLN A 245 -14.14 -13.11 -7.72
CA GLN A 245 -14.94 -13.15 -8.95
C GLN A 245 -16.42 -13.36 -8.65
N GLN A 246 -16.77 -14.24 -7.70
CA GLN A 246 -18.15 -14.45 -7.26
C GLN A 246 -18.76 -13.18 -6.65
N LEU A 247 -18.03 -12.49 -5.76
CA LEU A 247 -18.47 -11.24 -5.16
C LEU A 247 -18.67 -10.13 -6.21
N ASN A 248 -17.78 -10.04 -7.20
CA ASN A 248 -17.93 -9.10 -8.31
C ASN A 248 -19.15 -9.41 -9.19
N GLN A 249 -19.42 -10.69 -9.48
CA GLN A 249 -20.61 -11.11 -10.22
C GLN A 249 -21.90 -10.77 -9.47
N GLN A 250 -21.94 -11.05 -8.16
CA GLN A 250 -23.07 -10.67 -7.30
C GLN A 250 -23.28 -9.15 -7.31
N SER A 251 -22.20 -8.38 -7.15
CA SER A 251 -22.25 -6.91 -7.19
C SER A 251 -22.75 -6.38 -8.54
N ALA A 252 -22.31 -6.97 -9.65
CA ALA A 252 -22.76 -6.61 -10.99
C ALA A 252 -24.25 -6.95 -11.21
N GLN A 253 -24.71 -8.10 -10.72
CA GLN A 253 -26.13 -8.48 -10.75
C GLN A 253 -26.99 -7.51 -9.93
N THR A 254 -26.56 -7.14 -8.73
CA THR A 254 -27.25 -6.13 -7.91
C THR A 254 -27.29 -4.76 -8.60
N ALA A 255 -26.19 -4.33 -9.20
CA ALA A 255 -26.14 -3.06 -9.95
C ALA A 255 -27.08 -3.07 -11.17
N LEU A 256 -27.15 -4.18 -11.90
CA LEU A 256 -28.09 -4.36 -13.01
C LEU A 256 -29.55 -4.38 -12.53
N GLN A 257 -29.83 -4.99 -11.38
CA GLN A 257 -31.17 -4.96 -10.77
C GLN A 257 -31.55 -3.53 -10.36
N CYS A 258 -30.63 -2.74 -9.79
CA CYS A 258 -30.85 -1.33 -9.51
C CYS A 258 -31.11 -0.53 -10.80
N LEU A 259 -30.32 -0.72 -11.86
CA LEU A 259 -30.55 -0.05 -13.15
C LEU A 259 -31.88 -0.47 -13.79
N ALA A 260 -32.26 -1.75 -13.69
CA ALA A 260 -33.56 -2.23 -14.18
C ALA A 260 -34.73 -1.63 -13.38
N SER A 261 -34.56 -1.39 -12.08
CA SER A 261 -35.57 -0.71 -11.25
C SER A 261 -35.78 0.76 -11.65
N LEU A 262 -34.77 1.42 -12.25
CA LEU A 262 -34.91 2.79 -12.77
C LEU A 262 -35.64 2.85 -14.12
N LEU A 263 -35.71 1.75 -14.87
CA LEU A 263 -36.36 1.67 -16.18
C LEU A 263 -37.84 1.25 -16.12
N LYS A 264 -38.35 0.86 -14.93
CA LYS A 264 -39.77 0.59 -14.68
C LYS A 264 -40.38 1.65 -13.74
N PRO A 265 -40.95 2.74 -14.29
CA PRO A 265 -41.61 3.77 -13.49
C PRO A 265 -43.05 3.35 -13.15
N GLU A 266 -43.25 2.21 -12.48
CA GLU A 266 -44.57 1.83 -11.93
C GLU A 266 -44.51 1.20 -10.52
N ASP A 267 -43.40 1.36 -9.78
CA ASP A 267 -43.38 1.07 -8.35
C ASP A 267 -43.04 2.34 -7.56
N ASP A 268 -44.08 3.15 -7.32
CA ASP A 268 -44.12 4.24 -6.32
C ASP A 268 -43.88 3.75 -4.87
N ARG A 269 -43.51 2.48 -4.67
CA ARG A 269 -43.15 1.89 -3.38
C ARG A 269 -41.71 2.20 -2.95
N TYR A 270 -40.82 2.64 -3.85
CA TYR A 270 -39.44 2.96 -3.48
C TYR A 270 -39.27 4.29 -2.72
N LEU A 271 -40.22 5.22 -2.85
CA LEU A 271 -40.22 6.47 -2.07
C LEU A 271 -40.75 6.29 -0.63
N SER A 272 -41.47 5.20 -0.35
CA SER A 272 -42.02 4.89 0.98
C SER A 272 -41.14 3.99 1.86
N ALA A 273 -40.05 3.44 1.34
CA ALA A 273 -39.12 2.58 2.09
C ALA A 273 -37.81 3.27 2.49
N ALA A 274 -37.66 4.58 2.22
CA ALA A 274 -36.51 5.34 2.68
C ALA A 274 -36.68 5.67 4.17
N SER A 275 -35.83 5.10 5.03
CA SER A 275 -35.77 5.53 6.43
C SER A 275 -35.61 7.06 6.51
N PRO A 276 -36.22 7.75 7.50
CA PRO A 276 -36.09 9.21 7.65
C PRO A 276 -34.62 9.69 7.67
N LEU A 277 -33.73 8.82 8.13
CA LEU A 277 -32.28 9.01 8.09
C LEU A 277 -31.72 9.08 6.67
N LEU A 278 -32.17 8.22 5.76
CA LEU A 278 -31.73 8.20 4.37
C LEU A 278 -32.19 9.45 3.61
N ILE A 279 -33.38 9.97 3.94
CA ILE A 279 -33.90 11.23 3.37
C ILE A 279 -33.05 12.41 3.85
N ALA A 280 -32.78 12.50 5.16
CA ALA A 280 -31.93 13.53 5.73
C ALA A 280 -30.49 13.46 5.18
N ALA A 281 -29.88 12.27 5.18
CA ALA A 281 -28.54 12.04 4.63
C ALA A 281 -28.49 12.34 3.13
N GLY A 282 -29.50 11.92 2.36
CA GLY A 282 -29.64 12.20 0.94
C GLY A 282 -29.73 13.69 0.62
N ALA A 283 -30.47 14.46 1.42
CA ALA A 283 -30.56 15.91 1.27
C ALA A 283 -29.21 16.61 1.53
N VAL A 284 -28.47 16.17 2.56
CA VAL A 284 -27.11 16.66 2.85
C VAL A 284 -26.14 16.25 1.74
N GLY A 285 -26.22 15.00 1.25
CA GLY A 285 -25.42 14.49 0.14
C GLY A 285 -25.65 15.26 -1.16
N HIS A 286 -26.91 15.58 -1.49
CA HIS A 286 -27.26 16.40 -2.64
C HIS A 286 -26.67 17.81 -2.54
N ALA A 287 -26.75 18.45 -1.36
CA ALA A 287 -26.12 19.75 -1.12
C ALA A 287 -24.58 19.71 -1.22
N LEU A 288 -23.96 18.57 -0.90
CA LEU A 288 -22.52 18.32 -1.08
C LEU A 288 -22.13 17.89 -2.50
N GLY A 289 -23.10 17.60 -3.37
CA GLY A 289 -22.87 17.04 -4.71
C GLY A 289 -22.25 15.64 -4.66
N VAL A 290 -22.76 14.78 -3.75
CA VAL A 290 -22.33 13.40 -3.50
C VAL A 290 -23.56 12.49 -3.53
N THR A 291 -23.44 11.34 -4.20
CA THR A 291 -24.50 10.32 -4.21
C THR A 291 -24.44 9.50 -2.92
N ILE A 292 -25.52 9.51 -2.14
CA ILE A 292 -25.69 8.68 -0.96
C ILE A 292 -26.28 7.35 -1.40
N SER A 293 -25.60 6.25 -1.06
CA SER A 293 -26.05 4.89 -1.34
C SER A 293 -26.68 4.29 -0.08
N PRO A 294 -27.83 3.59 -0.20
CA PRO A 294 -28.38 2.86 0.93
C PRO A 294 -27.42 1.72 1.34
N PRO A 295 -27.33 1.38 2.63
CA PRO A 295 -26.58 0.20 3.06
C PRO A 295 -27.17 -1.06 2.44
N SER A 296 -26.31 -2.05 2.15
CA SER A 296 -26.73 -3.35 1.64
C SER A 296 -27.78 -3.98 2.56
N GLN A 297 -28.82 -4.59 1.98
CA GLN A 297 -30.00 -5.16 2.68
C GLN A 297 -29.67 -6.17 3.82
N ALA A 298 -28.42 -6.62 3.93
CA ALA A 298 -27.93 -7.48 5.01
C ALA A 298 -27.70 -6.75 6.36
N GLU A 299 -27.61 -5.41 6.37
CA GLU A 299 -27.49 -4.62 7.59
C GLU A 299 -28.83 -3.94 7.90
N ASN A 300 -29.61 -4.52 8.80
CA ASN A 300 -30.86 -3.92 9.28
C ASN A 300 -30.54 -2.60 10.01
N LEU A 301 -30.87 -1.45 9.41
CA LEU A 301 -30.61 -0.10 9.94
C LEU A 301 -31.15 0.11 11.37
N GLN A 302 -32.14 -0.66 11.79
CA GLN A 302 -32.73 -0.60 13.14
C GLN A 302 -31.91 -1.34 14.20
N GLN A 303 -30.96 -2.19 13.79
CA GLN A 303 -30.19 -3.08 14.67
C GLN A 303 -28.71 -2.71 14.75
N VAL A 304 -28.25 -1.78 13.90
CA VAL A 304 -26.88 -1.24 13.92
C VAL A 304 -26.78 -0.15 15.00
N LYS A 305 -25.77 -0.27 15.86
CA LYS A 305 -25.52 0.63 17.00
C LYS A 305 -25.42 2.11 16.60
N GLU A 306 -24.99 2.39 15.37
CA GLU A 306 -24.86 3.73 14.78
C GLU A 306 -25.32 3.72 13.30
N PRO A 307 -26.61 4.00 13.01
CA PRO A 307 -27.17 3.84 11.66
C PRO A 307 -26.63 4.87 10.65
N LEU A 308 -26.19 6.05 11.11
CA LEU A 308 -25.60 7.08 10.24
C LEU A 308 -24.21 6.68 9.74
N GLU A 309 -23.43 5.96 10.54
CA GLU A 309 -22.13 5.44 10.13
C GLU A 309 -22.25 4.36 9.06
N ALA A 310 -23.27 3.50 9.16
CA ALA A 310 -23.56 2.48 8.15
C ALA A 310 -23.87 3.11 6.78
N VAL A 311 -24.69 4.17 6.75
CA VAL A 311 -24.98 4.94 5.53
C VAL A 311 -23.71 5.61 4.97
N ALA A 312 -22.89 6.20 5.84
CA ALA A 312 -21.61 6.80 5.43
C ALA A 312 -20.66 5.77 4.82
N ARG A 313 -20.54 4.59 5.44
CA ARG A 313 -19.69 3.48 4.99
C ARG A 313 -20.14 2.92 3.64
N ALA A 314 -21.45 2.68 3.48
CA ALA A 314 -22.05 2.24 2.23
C ALA A 314 -21.82 3.26 1.10
N SER A 315 -21.86 4.55 1.44
CA SER A 315 -21.59 5.67 0.52
C SER A 315 -20.09 5.97 0.33
N GLN A 316 -19.18 5.25 0.99
CA GLN A 316 -17.72 5.49 0.98
C GLN A 316 -17.31 6.90 1.45
N LEU A 317 -18.11 7.49 2.35
CA LEU A 317 -17.90 8.83 2.91
C LEU A 317 -17.30 8.75 4.30
N ARG A 318 -16.42 9.70 4.62
CA ARG A 318 -15.97 9.90 6.01
C ARG A 318 -16.94 10.80 6.74
N LEU A 319 -17.25 10.43 7.98
CA LEU A 319 -18.06 11.19 8.91
C LEU A 319 -17.16 11.97 9.87
N ARG A 320 -17.55 13.19 10.22
CA ARG A 320 -16.98 13.92 11.36
C ARG A 320 -18.09 14.39 12.27
N GLN A 321 -17.93 14.09 13.55
CA GLN A 321 -18.78 14.60 14.60
C GLN A 321 -18.36 16.02 14.99
N ILE A 322 -19.33 16.91 15.14
CA ILE A 322 -19.16 18.31 15.53
C ILE A 322 -20.14 18.68 16.64
N LEU A 323 -19.73 19.63 17.48
CA LEU A 323 -20.55 20.12 18.57
C LEU A 323 -21.08 21.52 18.22
N LEU A 324 -22.39 21.64 18.12
CA LEU A 324 -23.15 22.87 17.88
C LEU A 324 -23.11 23.75 19.13
N ARG A 325 -22.15 24.70 19.19
CA ARG A 325 -21.99 25.65 20.30
C ARG A 325 -22.32 27.08 19.87
N GLY A 326 -22.99 27.82 20.75
CA GLY A 326 -23.30 29.23 20.55
C GLY A 326 -24.17 29.47 19.32
N GLN A 327 -23.88 30.54 18.57
CA GLN A 327 -24.63 31.00 17.40
C GLN A 327 -24.13 30.35 16.10
N TRP A 328 -23.97 29.02 16.11
CA TRP A 328 -23.42 28.25 14.98
C TRP A 328 -24.21 28.46 13.68
N TRP A 329 -25.53 28.71 13.78
CA TRP A 329 -26.41 28.96 12.63
C TRP A 329 -26.13 30.28 11.90
N ARG A 330 -25.22 31.11 12.42
CA ARG A 330 -24.72 32.35 11.77
C ARG A 330 -23.33 32.17 11.12
N GLN A 331 -22.74 30.99 11.22
CA GLN A 331 -21.37 30.68 10.76
C GLN A 331 -21.41 29.60 9.67
N ASP A 332 -20.68 29.81 8.58
CA ASP A 332 -20.61 28.81 7.50
C ASP A 332 -19.79 27.59 7.92
N SER A 333 -20.49 26.51 8.28
CA SER A 333 -19.93 25.21 8.68
C SER A 333 -20.28 24.10 7.69
N GLY A 334 -20.82 24.44 6.51
CA GLY A 334 -21.30 23.48 5.51
C GLY A 334 -22.59 22.74 5.91
N PRO A 335 -23.09 21.84 5.05
CA PRO A 335 -24.29 21.03 5.31
C PRO A 335 -23.99 19.91 6.29
N MET A 336 -24.94 19.63 7.18
CA MET A 336 -24.76 18.71 8.30
C MET A 336 -26.06 17.96 8.62
N VAL A 337 -25.93 16.78 9.22
CA VAL A 337 -27.03 16.00 9.79
C VAL A 337 -27.04 16.26 11.29
N ALA A 338 -28.20 16.64 11.83
CA ALA A 338 -28.41 16.81 13.26
C ALA A 338 -29.56 15.91 13.74
N TYR A 339 -29.75 15.83 15.05
CA TYR A 339 -30.85 15.10 15.66
C TYR A 339 -31.71 16.05 16.50
N THR A 340 -33.02 15.81 16.53
CA THR A 340 -33.93 16.55 17.42
C THR A 340 -33.83 16.03 18.85
N ARG A 341 -33.89 16.92 19.85
CA ARG A 341 -33.74 16.54 21.27
C ARG A 341 -34.94 15.76 21.82
N ALA A 342 -36.14 15.99 21.28
CA ALA A 342 -37.36 15.36 21.78
C ALA A 342 -37.45 13.87 21.42
N ASP A 343 -37.18 13.55 20.14
CA ASP A 343 -37.50 12.24 19.56
C ASP A 343 -36.29 11.57 18.88
N HIS A 344 -35.09 12.16 18.98
CA HIS A 344 -33.87 11.72 18.27
C HIS A 344 -34.10 11.48 16.76
N LEU A 345 -34.94 12.31 16.14
CA LEU A 345 -35.20 12.20 14.71
C LEU A 345 -34.08 12.86 13.92
N PRO A 346 -33.56 12.21 12.87
CA PRO A 346 -32.53 12.78 12.03
C PRO A 346 -33.12 13.94 11.22
N VAL A 347 -32.43 15.07 11.17
CA VAL A 347 -32.81 16.25 10.40
C VAL A 347 -31.62 16.75 9.59
N ALA A 348 -31.89 17.28 8.41
CA ALA A 348 -30.85 17.84 7.56
C ALA A 348 -30.77 19.35 7.75
N LEU A 349 -29.58 19.84 8.09
CA LEU A 349 -29.27 21.27 8.18
C LEU A 349 -28.52 21.68 6.92
N LEU A 350 -29.19 22.47 6.09
CA LEU A 350 -28.71 22.90 4.79
C LEU A 350 -28.33 24.37 4.83
N PRO A 351 -27.11 24.75 4.40
CA PRO A 351 -26.70 26.15 4.37
C PRO A 351 -27.43 26.90 3.25
N ILE A 352 -27.96 28.06 3.59
CA ILE A 352 -28.55 29.04 2.70
C ILE A 352 -27.53 30.16 2.47
N LYS A 353 -27.79 31.04 1.50
CA LYS A 353 -27.03 32.27 1.26
C LYS A 353 -26.82 33.08 2.56
N ASN A 354 -25.61 33.61 2.75
CA ASN A 354 -25.18 34.47 3.86
C ASN A 354 -25.11 33.82 5.25
N SER A 355 -24.63 32.57 5.35
CA SER A 355 -24.37 31.89 6.63
C SER A 355 -25.63 31.71 7.48
N ARG A 356 -26.76 31.38 6.84
CA ARG A 356 -27.99 30.96 7.52
C ARG A 356 -28.24 29.50 7.21
N TYR A 357 -29.01 28.83 8.06
CA TYR A 357 -29.35 27.42 7.87
C TYR A 357 -30.84 27.22 7.71
N GLU A 358 -31.20 26.24 6.89
CA GLU A 358 -32.55 25.70 6.73
C GLU A 358 -32.54 24.28 7.32
N LEU A 359 -33.48 23.99 8.21
CA LEU A 359 -33.76 22.66 8.70
C LEU A 359 -34.79 22.02 7.79
N LEU A 360 -34.41 20.89 7.19
CA LEU A 360 -35.31 19.99 6.48
C LEU A 360 -35.66 18.82 7.40
N ASP A 361 -36.95 18.71 7.72
CA ASP A 361 -37.50 17.58 8.44
C ASP A 361 -37.84 16.46 7.44
N PRO A 362 -37.28 15.24 7.58
CA PRO A 362 -37.50 14.15 6.64
C PRO A 362 -38.92 13.57 6.69
N THR A 363 -39.69 13.80 7.77
CA THR A 363 -41.05 13.27 7.91
C THR A 363 -42.10 14.17 7.26
N THR A 364 -41.93 15.48 7.40
CA THR A 364 -42.85 16.50 6.85
C THR A 364 -42.37 17.08 5.52
N LEU A 365 -41.10 16.84 5.15
CA LEU A 365 -40.39 17.44 4.02
C LEU A 365 -40.44 18.98 4.01
N GLN A 366 -40.76 19.60 5.15
CA GLN A 366 -40.81 21.05 5.29
C GLN A 366 -39.42 21.61 5.58
N ARG A 367 -39.15 22.77 4.96
CA ARG A 367 -37.93 23.55 5.17
C ARG A 367 -38.25 24.73 6.09
N THR A 368 -37.58 24.79 7.23
CA THR A 368 -37.76 25.88 8.20
C THR A 368 -36.43 26.60 8.43
N PRO A 369 -36.41 27.95 8.47
CA PRO A 369 -35.19 28.67 8.80
C PRO A 369 -34.77 28.37 10.24
N VAL A 370 -33.47 28.15 10.45
CA VAL A 370 -32.89 27.87 11.75
C VAL A 370 -32.67 29.18 12.49
N ASP A 371 -33.59 29.47 13.41
CA ASP A 371 -33.46 30.53 14.41
C ASP A 371 -33.05 29.96 15.77
N GLU A 372 -32.81 30.82 16.76
CA GLU A 372 -32.39 30.42 18.12
C GLU A 372 -33.37 29.42 18.76
N ALA A 373 -34.67 29.61 18.54
CA ALA A 373 -35.70 28.68 19.01
C ALA A 373 -35.56 27.29 18.38
N VAL A 374 -35.26 27.21 17.08
CA VAL A 374 -35.06 25.93 16.36
C VAL A 374 -33.73 25.29 16.79
N ALA A 375 -32.66 26.08 16.92
CA ALA A 375 -31.35 25.60 17.37
C ALA A 375 -31.40 25.00 18.79
N SER A 376 -32.23 25.55 19.68
CA SER A 376 -32.42 25.02 21.03
C SER A 376 -33.13 23.65 21.09
N ARG A 377 -33.90 23.31 20.06
CA ARG A 377 -34.63 22.04 19.91
C ARG A 377 -33.75 20.91 19.35
N LEU A 378 -32.56 21.24 18.87
CA LEU A 378 -31.60 20.29 18.34
C LEU A 378 -30.69 19.76 19.45
N GLU A 379 -30.15 18.57 19.21
CA GLU A 379 -29.07 18.06 20.01
C GLU A 379 -27.80 18.91 19.83
N PRO A 380 -26.94 19.00 20.86
CA PRO A 380 -25.65 19.68 20.73
C PRO A 380 -24.73 19.01 19.70
N MET A 381 -25.00 17.75 19.32
CA MET A 381 -24.15 16.97 18.45
C MET A 381 -24.70 16.93 17.02
N ALA A 382 -23.84 17.18 16.04
CA ALA A 382 -24.16 17.07 14.62
C ALA A 382 -23.02 16.36 13.85
N PHE A 383 -23.32 15.96 12.62
CA PHE A 383 -22.42 15.17 11.78
C PHE A 383 -22.25 15.81 10.41
N ILE A 384 -21.00 15.92 9.96
CA ILE A 384 -20.64 16.43 8.63
C ILE A 384 -20.08 15.27 7.80
N PHE A 385 -20.51 15.17 6.54
CA PHE A 385 -19.88 14.29 5.57
C PHE A 385 -18.74 15.01 4.86
N TYR A 386 -17.59 14.35 4.77
CA TYR A 386 -16.50 14.81 3.91
C TYR A 386 -16.74 14.38 2.47
N ARG A 387 -16.57 15.32 1.52
CA ARG A 387 -16.69 15.05 0.10
C ARG A 387 -15.45 14.28 -0.40
N PRO A 388 -15.60 13.02 -0.86
CA PRO A 388 -14.48 12.28 -1.41
C PRO A 388 -14.08 12.84 -2.78
N LEU A 389 -12.81 12.64 -3.16
CA LEU A 389 -12.38 12.88 -4.55
C LEU A 389 -13.06 11.85 -5.46
N PRO A 390 -13.52 12.25 -6.66
CA PRO A 390 -14.10 11.32 -7.62
C PRO A 390 -13.10 10.21 -8.00
N ASN A 391 -13.60 8.98 -8.14
CA ASN A 391 -12.79 7.78 -8.46
C ASN A 391 -12.31 7.71 -9.93
N SER A 392 -12.55 8.75 -10.73
CA SER A 392 -12.10 8.83 -12.13
C SER A 392 -10.62 9.23 -12.23
N GLU A 393 -10.00 8.94 -13.39
CA GLU A 393 -8.67 9.44 -13.74
C GLU A 393 -8.59 10.96 -13.51
N LEU A 394 -7.75 11.36 -12.55
CA LEU A 394 -7.70 12.73 -12.07
C LEU A 394 -6.97 13.62 -13.09
N LYS A 395 -7.69 14.08 -14.10
CA LYS A 395 -7.22 15.21 -14.92
C LYS A 395 -7.14 16.45 -14.03
N ALA A 396 -6.08 17.25 -14.19
CA ALA A 396 -5.89 18.49 -13.43
C ALA A 396 -7.09 19.45 -13.51
N TRP A 397 -7.86 19.39 -14.60
CA TRP A 397 -9.10 20.13 -14.79
C TRP A 397 -10.23 19.69 -13.85
N THR A 398 -10.35 18.40 -13.56
CA THR A 398 -11.36 17.84 -12.66
C THR A 398 -11.11 18.24 -11.21
N LEU A 399 -9.83 18.30 -10.81
CA LEU A 399 -9.41 18.83 -9.50
C LEU A 399 -9.71 20.33 -9.37
N LEU A 400 -9.48 21.08 -10.45
CA LEU A 400 -9.78 22.51 -10.50
C LEU A 400 -11.29 22.78 -10.41
N GLN A 401 -12.10 22.03 -11.16
CA GLN A 401 -13.56 22.10 -11.09
C GLN A 401 -14.09 21.73 -9.70
N PHE A 402 -13.51 20.71 -9.06
CA PHE A 402 -13.85 20.30 -7.71
C PHE A 402 -13.53 21.39 -6.67
N ALA A 403 -12.36 22.03 -6.79
CA ALA A 403 -11.92 23.09 -5.88
C ALA A 403 -12.73 24.39 -5.99
N PHE A 404 -13.33 24.65 -7.15
CA PHE A 404 -14.11 25.87 -7.43
C PHE A 404 -15.63 25.69 -7.34
N TYR A 405 -16.12 24.45 -7.17
CA TYR A 405 -17.54 24.18 -6.96
C TYR A 405 -18.02 24.84 -5.66
N GLY A 406 -19.08 25.67 -5.74
CA GLY A 406 -19.61 26.44 -4.61
C GLY A 406 -19.00 27.84 -4.39
N ARG A 407 -17.92 28.22 -5.11
CA ARG A 407 -17.27 29.56 -4.98
C ARG A 407 -17.34 30.45 -6.21
N GLN A 408 -18.31 30.20 -7.09
CA GLN A 408 -18.46 30.96 -8.34
C GLN A 408 -18.64 32.47 -8.12
N ARG A 409 -19.28 32.87 -7.01
CA ARG A 409 -19.48 34.28 -6.65
C ARG A 409 -18.16 35.00 -6.33
N ASP A 410 -17.27 34.36 -5.58
CA ASP A 410 -15.98 34.96 -5.22
C ASP A 410 -15.07 35.06 -6.46
N ILE A 411 -15.11 34.07 -7.35
CA ILE A 411 -14.41 34.12 -8.65
C ILE A 411 -14.96 35.27 -9.51
N GLY A 412 -16.29 35.39 -9.60
CA GLY A 412 -16.93 36.48 -10.33
C GLY A 412 -16.60 37.85 -9.74
N MET A 413 -16.53 37.95 -8.41
CA MET A 413 -16.13 39.19 -7.72
C MET A 413 -14.68 39.55 -8.01
N ILE A 414 -13.74 38.60 -7.93
CA ILE A 414 -12.32 38.82 -8.28
C ILE A 414 -12.17 39.27 -9.73
N LEU A 415 -12.91 38.63 -10.64
CA LEU A 415 -12.88 38.98 -12.07
C LEU A 415 -13.42 40.40 -12.29
N LEU A 416 -14.55 40.74 -11.70
CA LEU A 416 -15.17 42.07 -11.79
C LEU A 416 -14.26 43.15 -11.19
N THR A 417 -13.76 42.95 -9.97
CA THR A 417 -12.84 43.92 -9.32
C THR A 417 -11.53 44.04 -10.10
N GLY A 418 -11.05 42.95 -10.71
CA GLY A 418 -9.88 42.96 -11.59
C GLY A 418 -10.08 43.82 -12.83
N VAL A 419 -11.23 43.68 -13.51
CA VAL A 419 -11.59 44.52 -14.67
C VAL A 419 -11.67 46.00 -14.26
N VAL A 420 -12.37 46.32 -13.18
CA VAL A 420 -12.51 47.70 -12.69
C VAL A 420 -11.16 48.29 -12.29
N THR A 421 -10.32 47.53 -11.60
CA THR A 421 -8.98 47.98 -11.18
C THR A 421 -8.03 48.19 -12.37
N SER A 422 -8.20 47.40 -13.44
CA SER A 422 -7.48 47.56 -14.70
C SER A 422 -7.91 48.83 -15.43
N LEU A 423 -9.23 49.09 -15.52
CA LEU A 423 -9.78 50.30 -16.13
C LEU A 423 -9.32 51.56 -15.38
N LEU A 424 -9.40 51.56 -14.05
CA LEU A 424 -8.87 52.64 -13.21
C LEU A 424 -7.35 52.84 -13.39
N GLY A 425 -6.62 51.79 -13.77
CA GLY A 425 -5.19 51.90 -14.10
C GLY A 425 -4.89 52.69 -15.35
N MET A 426 -5.83 52.75 -16.29
CA MET A 426 -5.71 53.55 -17.52
C MET A 426 -5.90 55.05 -17.26
N ALA A 427 -6.33 55.45 -16.05
CA ALA A 427 -6.47 56.86 -15.69
C ALA A 427 -5.12 57.58 -15.62
N ILE A 428 -4.02 56.88 -15.29
CA ILE A 428 -2.69 57.49 -15.19
C ILE A 428 -2.21 58.00 -16.57
N PRO A 429 -2.14 57.16 -17.64
CA PRO A 429 -1.80 57.64 -18.98
C PRO A 429 -2.68 58.77 -19.49
N GLN A 430 -4.00 58.71 -19.22
CA GLN A 430 -4.94 59.75 -19.62
C GLN A 430 -4.71 61.07 -18.87
N ALA A 431 -4.47 61.01 -17.57
CA ALA A 431 -4.11 62.19 -16.80
C ALA A 431 -2.80 62.82 -17.28
N THR A 432 -1.81 62.01 -17.66
CA THR A 432 -0.55 62.49 -18.26
C THR A 432 -0.79 63.16 -19.61
N ALA A 433 -1.69 62.66 -20.45
CA ALA A 433 -2.05 63.29 -21.72
C ALA A 433 -2.66 64.68 -21.49
N VAL A 434 -3.69 64.79 -20.64
CA VAL A 434 -4.31 66.09 -20.30
C VAL A 434 -3.31 67.05 -19.63
N LEU A 435 -2.37 66.54 -18.84
CA LEU A 435 -1.32 67.35 -18.24
C LEU A 435 -0.41 67.99 -19.30
N ILE A 436 0.00 67.22 -20.31
CA ILE A 436 0.90 67.67 -21.38
C ILE A 436 0.16 68.56 -22.40
N ASP A 437 -1.05 68.18 -22.78
CA ASP A 437 -1.80 68.83 -23.84
C ASP A 437 -2.49 70.12 -23.36
N ASP A 438 -2.95 70.18 -22.11
CA ASP A 438 -3.72 71.32 -21.58
C ASP A 438 -3.06 72.02 -20.38
N ALA A 439 -2.62 71.29 -19.36
CA ALA A 439 -2.22 71.92 -18.10
C ALA A 439 -0.89 72.70 -18.20
N ILE A 440 0.11 72.13 -18.89
CA ILE A 440 1.44 72.76 -19.07
C ILE A 440 1.38 73.94 -20.05
N PRO A 441 0.75 73.85 -21.25
CA PRO A 441 0.75 74.95 -22.21
C PRO A 441 -0.03 76.19 -21.74
N TYR A 442 -1.16 75.98 -21.02
CA TYR A 442 -2.04 77.07 -20.59
C TYR A 442 -1.77 77.57 -19.15
N GLY A 443 -0.83 76.97 -18.41
CA GLY A 443 -0.43 77.41 -17.06
C GLY A 443 -1.58 77.38 -16.03
N SER A 444 -2.57 76.51 -16.22
CA SER A 444 -3.82 76.52 -15.45
C SER A 444 -3.71 75.70 -14.16
N THR A 445 -3.45 76.37 -13.05
CA THR A 445 -3.34 75.74 -11.71
C THR A 445 -4.63 75.02 -11.28
N GLY A 446 -5.80 75.46 -11.76
CA GLY A 446 -7.08 74.80 -11.51
C GLY A 446 -7.20 73.41 -12.13
N ILE A 447 -6.77 73.23 -13.38
CA ILE A 447 -6.79 71.93 -14.07
C ILE A 447 -5.80 70.98 -13.41
N LEU A 448 -4.62 71.48 -13.04
CA LEU A 448 -3.61 70.71 -12.31
C LEU A 448 -4.15 70.15 -10.98
N LEU A 449 -4.86 70.97 -10.21
CA LEU A 449 -5.45 70.57 -8.92
C LEU A 449 -6.61 69.58 -9.10
N GLN A 450 -7.44 69.75 -10.14
CA GLN A 450 -8.50 68.80 -10.50
C GLN A 450 -7.94 67.44 -10.90
N ILE A 451 -6.89 67.40 -11.74
CA ILE A 451 -6.20 66.16 -12.13
C ILE A 451 -5.60 65.48 -10.90
N GLY A 452 -4.95 66.25 -10.02
CA GLY A 452 -4.39 65.73 -8.76
C GLY A 452 -5.46 65.09 -7.86
N LEU A 453 -6.59 65.76 -7.65
CA LEU A 453 -7.72 65.21 -6.88
C LEU A 453 -8.36 64.00 -7.55
N ALA A 454 -8.51 64.01 -8.89
CA ALA A 454 -9.04 62.88 -9.64
C ALA A 454 -8.12 61.65 -9.53
N LEU A 455 -6.81 61.83 -9.67
CA LEU A 455 -5.83 60.75 -9.49
C LEU A 455 -5.81 60.22 -8.07
N LEU A 456 -5.98 61.08 -7.05
CA LEU A 456 -6.09 60.67 -5.66
C LEU A 456 -7.36 59.82 -5.42
N ALA A 457 -8.51 60.25 -5.97
CA ALA A 457 -9.75 59.49 -5.92
C ALA A 457 -9.64 58.13 -6.63
N VAL A 458 -8.97 58.08 -7.79
CA VAL A 458 -8.67 56.83 -8.50
C VAL A 458 -7.77 55.92 -7.68
N ALA A 459 -6.70 56.46 -7.07
CA ALA A 459 -5.79 55.69 -6.21
C ALA A 459 -6.54 55.08 -5.01
N PHE A 460 -7.42 55.86 -4.37
CA PHE A 460 -8.26 55.39 -3.28
C PHE A 460 -9.25 54.30 -3.74
N GLY A 461 -9.93 54.50 -4.87
CA GLY A 461 -10.81 53.50 -5.45
C GLY A 461 -10.09 52.18 -5.75
N ARG A 462 -8.91 52.25 -6.38
CA ARG A 462 -8.07 51.07 -6.66
C ARG A 462 -7.67 50.35 -5.37
N ALA A 463 -7.28 51.08 -4.32
CA ALA A 463 -6.94 50.47 -3.03
C ALA A 463 -8.12 49.69 -2.43
N CYS A 464 -9.33 50.26 -2.46
CA CYS A 464 -10.55 49.59 -1.99
C CYS A 464 -10.87 48.32 -2.78
N PHE A 465 -10.81 48.38 -4.11
CA PHE A 465 -11.06 47.20 -4.96
C PHE A 465 -9.98 46.12 -4.80
N GLN A 466 -8.71 46.52 -4.67
CA GLN A 466 -7.60 45.60 -4.43
C GLN A 466 -7.70 44.93 -3.06
N PHE A 467 -8.16 45.65 -2.04
CA PHE A 467 -8.45 45.08 -0.73
C PHE A 467 -9.60 44.06 -0.80
N ALA A 468 -10.70 44.39 -1.48
CA ALA A 468 -11.81 43.47 -1.69
C ALA A 468 -11.37 42.20 -2.44
N GLN A 469 -10.52 42.36 -3.47
CA GLN A 469 -9.94 41.25 -4.21
C GLN A 469 -9.03 40.39 -3.32
N ALA A 470 -8.23 40.99 -2.43
CA ALA A 470 -7.37 40.27 -1.50
C ALA A 470 -8.19 39.44 -0.48
N VAL A 471 -9.28 40.00 0.05
CA VAL A 471 -10.18 39.27 0.96
C VAL A 471 -10.90 38.12 0.23
N ALA A 472 -11.38 38.34 -0.99
CA ALA A 472 -11.98 37.29 -1.80
C ALA A 472 -10.97 36.17 -2.12
N ALA A 473 -9.72 36.54 -2.44
CA ALA A 473 -8.65 35.57 -2.68
C ALA A 473 -8.34 34.74 -1.43
N MET A 474 -8.22 35.37 -0.26
CA MET A 474 -8.02 34.67 1.01
C MET A 474 -9.17 33.68 1.31
N ARG A 475 -10.43 34.08 1.11
CA ARG A 475 -11.58 33.18 1.29
C ARG A 475 -11.53 31.95 0.39
N ILE A 476 -11.14 32.13 -0.87
CA ILE A 476 -10.93 31.01 -1.79
C ILE A 476 -9.74 30.15 -1.33
N GLU A 477 -8.64 30.76 -0.88
CA GLU A 477 -7.44 30.04 -0.41
C GLU A 477 -7.75 29.15 0.80
N THR A 478 -8.23 29.73 1.89
CA THR A 478 -8.44 29.03 3.17
C THR A 478 -9.45 27.89 3.07
N GLY A 479 -10.56 28.09 2.36
CA GLY A 479 -11.61 27.08 2.35
C GLY A 479 -11.38 25.93 1.36
N SER A 480 -10.44 26.03 0.40
CA SER A 480 -10.16 24.93 -0.52
C SER A 480 -8.96 24.10 -0.08
N ASP A 481 -8.02 24.68 0.67
CA ASP A 481 -6.84 23.94 1.16
C ASP A 481 -7.22 22.83 2.13
N ALA A 482 -8.10 23.11 3.09
CA ALA A 482 -8.55 22.12 4.06
C ALA A 482 -9.28 20.93 3.39
N THR A 483 -10.13 21.21 2.41
CA THR A 483 -10.91 20.18 1.70
C THR A 483 -10.03 19.35 0.77
N LEU A 484 -9.11 19.98 0.03
CA LEU A 484 -8.18 19.27 -0.86
C LEU A 484 -7.21 18.40 -0.08
N GLN A 485 -6.61 18.92 1.00
CA GLN A 485 -5.69 18.13 1.82
C GLN A 485 -6.40 16.95 2.46
N ALA A 486 -7.57 17.15 3.07
CA ALA A 486 -8.35 16.06 3.66
C ALA A 486 -8.70 14.98 2.62
N ALA A 487 -9.07 15.37 1.40
CA ALA A 487 -9.45 14.41 0.38
C ALA A 487 -8.25 13.68 -0.26
N VAL A 488 -7.10 14.36 -0.40
CA VAL A 488 -5.84 13.72 -0.84
C VAL A 488 -5.36 12.72 0.21
N TRP A 489 -5.40 13.08 1.50
CA TRP A 489 -5.07 12.17 2.59
C TRP A 489 -6.04 10.98 2.67
N ASP A 490 -7.34 11.20 2.48
CA ASP A 490 -8.31 10.11 2.44
C ASP A 490 -7.99 9.11 1.32
N ARG A 491 -7.65 9.60 0.13
CA ARG A 491 -7.26 8.75 -1.00
C ARG A 491 -5.94 8.03 -0.74
N LEU A 492 -4.91 8.72 -0.23
CA LEU A 492 -3.62 8.12 0.10
C LEU A 492 -3.82 6.94 1.07
N LEU A 493 -4.63 7.12 2.11
CA LEU A 493 -4.93 6.08 3.10
C LEU A 493 -5.76 4.91 2.55
N LYS A 494 -6.40 5.07 1.39
CA LYS A 494 -7.16 4.02 0.70
C LYS A 494 -6.33 3.24 -0.33
N LEU A 495 -5.06 3.59 -0.55
CA LEU A 495 -4.18 2.89 -1.49
C LEU A 495 -3.69 1.55 -0.91
N HIS A 496 -3.45 0.58 -1.79
CA HIS A 496 -2.95 -0.75 -1.42
C HIS A 496 -1.53 -0.67 -0.86
N THR A 497 -1.17 -1.63 0.00
CA THR A 497 0.17 -1.72 0.63
C THR A 497 1.32 -1.81 -0.38
N ALA A 498 1.07 -2.32 -1.59
CA ALA A 498 2.04 -2.34 -2.68
C ALA A 498 2.50 -0.92 -3.09
N PHE A 499 1.60 0.07 -3.10
CA PHE A 499 1.95 1.46 -3.43
C PHE A 499 2.94 2.04 -2.41
N PHE A 500 2.77 1.74 -1.12
CA PHE A 500 3.67 2.24 -0.07
C PHE A 500 5.06 1.59 -0.08
N ARG A 501 5.21 0.43 -0.75
CA ARG A 501 6.51 -0.24 -0.90
C ARG A 501 7.39 0.44 -1.95
N ASP A 502 6.78 1.08 -2.94
CA ASP A 502 7.48 1.68 -4.08
C ASP A 502 7.85 3.16 -3.83
N TYR A 503 7.35 3.78 -2.75
CA TYR A 503 7.59 5.19 -2.43
C TYR A 503 8.06 5.40 -0.99
N SER A 504 9.09 6.24 -0.80
CA SER A 504 9.55 6.64 0.54
C SER A 504 8.56 7.61 1.20
N THR A 505 8.53 7.62 2.54
CA THR A 505 7.71 8.57 3.32
C THR A 505 8.00 10.03 2.96
N GLY A 506 9.25 10.36 2.64
CA GLY A 506 9.67 11.70 2.21
C GLY A 506 9.16 12.07 0.81
N ASP A 507 9.12 11.13 -0.14
CA ASP A 507 8.57 11.37 -1.49
C ASP A 507 7.05 11.59 -1.44
N LEU A 508 6.32 10.79 -0.65
CA LEU A 508 4.87 10.97 -0.48
C LEU A 508 4.53 12.32 0.13
N GLN A 509 5.24 12.75 1.18
CA GLN A 509 5.06 14.08 1.77
C GLN A 509 5.38 15.20 0.76
N SER A 510 6.46 15.06 -0.01
CA SER A 510 6.84 16.00 -1.06
C SER A 510 5.75 16.11 -2.13
N ARG A 511 5.16 15.00 -2.58
CA ARG A 511 4.09 15.00 -3.61
C ARG A 511 2.77 15.58 -3.09
N VAL A 512 2.35 15.22 -1.88
CA VAL A 512 1.15 15.78 -1.24
C VAL A 512 1.30 17.30 -1.03
N SER A 513 2.48 17.75 -0.59
CA SER A 513 2.77 19.17 -0.47
C SER A 513 2.91 19.88 -1.82
N SER A 514 3.43 19.21 -2.85
CA SER A 514 3.54 19.73 -4.23
C SER A 514 2.17 19.99 -4.87
N ILE A 515 1.16 19.17 -4.60
CA ILE A 515 -0.22 19.42 -5.04
C ILE A 515 -0.74 20.74 -4.46
N THR A 516 -0.36 21.05 -3.22
CA THR A 516 -0.65 22.35 -2.57
C THR A 516 0.14 23.50 -3.23
N ALA A 517 1.38 23.24 -3.67
CA ALA A 517 2.23 24.23 -4.33
C ALA A 517 1.79 24.56 -5.78
N ILE A 518 1.32 23.55 -6.55
CA ILE A 518 0.82 23.74 -7.93
C ILE A 518 -0.38 24.71 -7.93
N ARG A 519 -1.18 24.73 -6.87
CA ARG A 519 -2.29 25.66 -6.69
C ARG A 519 -1.84 27.13 -6.53
N ARG A 520 -0.70 27.38 -5.87
CA ARG A 520 -0.11 28.72 -5.73
C ARG A 520 0.58 29.21 -7.01
N GLY A 521 0.87 28.30 -7.95
CA GLY A 521 1.47 28.61 -9.23
C GLY A 521 0.49 29.24 -10.21
N ARG A 522 0.78 30.47 -10.66
CA ARG A 522 0.08 31.14 -11.78
C ARG A 522 -0.07 30.19 -12.98
N PRO A 523 -1.24 30.10 -13.65
CA PRO A 523 -1.45 29.27 -14.84
C PRO A 523 -0.63 29.67 -16.08
N GLY A 524 0.25 30.67 -15.98
CA GLY A 524 1.08 31.20 -17.09
C GLY A 524 2.33 30.38 -17.43
N ARG A 525 2.61 29.27 -16.73
CA ARG A 525 3.76 28.40 -17.04
C ARG A 525 3.33 27.10 -17.74
N ARG A 526 2.34 27.19 -18.63
CA ARG A 526 1.93 26.10 -19.54
C ARG A 526 2.91 26.01 -20.72
N ALA A 527 4.03 25.32 -20.52
CA ALA A 527 4.84 24.77 -21.62
C ALA A 527 5.69 23.55 -21.19
N GLY A 528 6.01 23.38 -19.89
CA GLY A 528 6.88 22.29 -19.43
C GLY A 528 6.21 21.16 -18.62
N ALA A 529 5.04 21.39 -18.02
CA ALA A 529 4.47 20.48 -17.02
C ALA A 529 3.53 19.39 -17.60
N GLY A 530 3.18 19.48 -18.89
CA GLY A 530 2.27 18.51 -19.54
C GLY A 530 2.85 17.10 -19.68
N ARG A 531 4.16 16.92 -19.46
CA ARG A 531 4.84 15.63 -19.61
C ARG A 531 4.98 14.84 -18.31
N VAL A 532 4.77 15.45 -17.14
CA VAL A 532 5.01 14.80 -15.83
C VAL A 532 3.74 14.15 -15.25
N VAL A 533 2.55 14.52 -15.74
CA VAL A 533 1.28 13.96 -15.24
C VAL A 533 0.83 12.71 -16.04
N GLY A 534 1.43 12.45 -17.20
CA GLY A 534 1.10 11.27 -18.02
C GLY A 534 1.75 9.96 -17.58
N GLU A 535 2.77 10.01 -16.73
CA GLU A 535 3.52 8.81 -16.29
C GLU A 535 3.23 8.40 -14.83
N ALA A 536 2.27 9.05 -14.16
CA ALA A 536 2.00 8.84 -12.73
C ALA A 536 0.52 8.60 -12.39
N VAL A 537 -0.26 8.07 -13.34
CA VAL A 537 -1.58 7.45 -13.10
C VAL A 537 -1.50 5.99 -13.48
#